data_AF-A0A7K3X6Q3-F1
#
_entry.id   AF-A0A7K3X6Q3-F1
#
_cell.length_a   1.000
_cell.length_b   1.000
_cell.length_c   1.000
_cell.angle_alpha   90.00
_cell.angle_beta   90.00
_cell.angle_gamma   90.00
#
_symmetry.space_group_name_H-M   'P 1'
#
loop_
_entity.id
_entity.type
_entity.pdbx_description
1 polymer ?
#
loop_
_entity_poly.entity_id
_entity_poly.type
_entity_poly.pdbx_seq_one_letter_code
_entity_poly.pdbx_strand_id
1 'polypeptide(L)'
;MLYVDRPAVPWRGRLWSHLVSDVSYAELHAFAEALGAPRRAFDRDHYDLPAERFPMAVWLGAQVVPSRELVRRLHAAGLRRPKHLHPTPPSPLVPPSAPPPVPPSAPGDLALLVDHSG
;
A
#
# COMPACT_ATOMS: atom_id res chain seq x y z
N MET A 1 13.06 -2.10 6.83
CA MET A 1 13.70 -3.42 6.60
C MET A 1 13.86 -3.62 5.11
N LEU A 2 14.88 -4.38 4.69
CA LEU A 2 15.18 -4.60 3.29
C LEU A 2 14.86 -6.02 2.84
N TYR A 3 14.30 -6.10 1.63
CA TYR A 3 13.81 -7.35 1.05
C TYR A 3 14.28 -7.49 -0.39
N VAL A 4 14.63 -8.71 -0.77
CA VAL A 4 15.06 -9.06 -2.12
C VAL A 4 14.34 -10.33 -2.58
N ASP A 5 13.98 -10.42 -3.86
CA ASP A 5 13.48 -11.67 -4.42
C ASP A 5 14.57 -12.51 -5.09
N ARG A 6 14.31 -13.81 -5.27
CA ARG A 6 15.23 -14.67 -6.01
C ARG A 6 15.31 -14.21 -7.47
N PRO A 7 16.49 -14.30 -8.12
CA PRO A 7 16.62 -13.94 -9.51
C PRO A 7 15.69 -14.80 -10.37
N ALA A 8 14.69 -14.17 -10.99
CA ALA A 8 13.64 -14.89 -11.73
C ALA A 8 13.20 -14.16 -13.00
N VAL A 9 13.52 -12.87 -13.15
CA VAL A 9 13.13 -12.08 -14.32
C VAL A 9 14.22 -12.15 -15.38
N PRO A 10 13.98 -12.76 -16.56
CA PRO A 10 14.95 -12.78 -17.65
C PRO A 10 14.95 -11.43 -18.39
N TRP A 11 16.10 -10.76 -18.45
CA TRP A 11 16.28 -9.55 -19.25
C TRP A 11 17.74 -9.39 -19.69
N ARG A 12 17.95 -9.10 -20.99
CA ARG A 12 19.27 -8.92 -21.63
C ARG A 12 20.27 -10.07 -21.33
N GLY A 13 19.79 -11.31 -21.39
CA GLY A 13 20.62 -12.51 -21.17
C GLY A 13 21.01 -12.78 -19.72
N ARG A 14 20.36 -12.11 -18.75
CA ARG A 14 20.62 -12.28 -17.31
C ARG A 14 19.31 -12.43 -16.55
N LEU A 15 19.39 -13.03 -15.37
CA LEU A 15 18.29 -13.02 -14.41
C LEU A 15 18.44 -11.82 -13.48
N TRP A 16 17.29 -11.28 -13.08
CA TRP A 16 17.20 -10.10 -12.24
C TRP A 16 16.34 -10.36 -11.01
N SER A 17 16.73 -9.69 -9.93
CA SER A 17 16.03 -9.57 -8.65
C SER A 17 15.61 -8.12 -8.43
N HIS A 18 14.61 -7.92 -7.59
CA HIS A 18 14.16 -6.62 -7.11
C HIS A 18 14.49 -6.48 -5.63
N LEU A 19 15.03 -5.33 -5.26
CA LEU A 19 15.34 -4.94 -3.88
C LEU A 19 14.44 -3.77 -3.46
N VAL A 20 13.80 -3.89 -2.31
CA VAL A 20 12.87 -2.88 -1.76
C VAL A 20 13.15 -2.60 -0.28
N SER A 21 12.61 -1.48 0.20
CA SER A 21 12.48 -1.13 1.61
C SER A 21 11.00 -1.00 1.97
N ASP A 22 10.62 -1.39 3.18
CA ASP A 22 9.32 -1.09 3.79
C ASP A 22 9.35 0.09 4.79
N VAL A 23 10.48 0.81 4.89
CA VAL A 23 10.65 1.96 5.78
C VAL A 23 10.84 3.25 4.99
N SER A 24 11.82 3.31 4.08
CA SER A 24 12.09 4.51 3.30
C SER A 24 12.97 4.25 2.08
N TYR A 25 12.88 5.13 1.08
CA TYR A 25 13.84 5.10 -0.02
C TYR A 25 15.24 5.52 0.40
N ALA A 26 15.39 6.30 1.48
CA ALA A 26 16.71 6.71 1.98
C ALA A 26 17.54 5.49 2.42
N GLU A 27 16.96 4.58 3.20
CA GLU A 27 17.66 3.33 3.58
C GLU A 27 17.90 2.43 2.37
N LEU A 28 16.97 2.40 1.41
CA LEU A 28 17.13 1.64 0.18
C LEU A 28 18.30 2.16 -0.67
N HIS A 29 18.45 3.48 -0.77
CA HIS A 29 19.57 4.09 -1.49
C HIS A 29 20.91 3.83 -0.80
N ALA A 30 20.97 4.03 0.52
CA ALA A 30 22.20 3.78 1.29
C ALA A 30 22.65 2.31 1.17
N PHE A 31 21.70 1.37 1.23
CA PHE A 31 22.03 -0.05 1.05
C PHE A 31 22.45 -0.38 -0.38
N ALA A 32 21.76 0.18 -1.38
CA ALA A 32 22.14 -0.02 -2.77
C ALA A 32 23.54 0.51 -3.08
N GLU A 33 23.93 1.65 -2.48
CA GLU A 33 25.29 2.18 -2.56
C GLU A 33 26.31 1.25 -1.92
N ALA A 34 26.04 0.72 -0.72
CA ALA A 34 26.91 -0.27 -0.07
C ALA A 34 27.04 -1.57 -0.89
N LEU A 35 25.97 -2.00 -1.55
CA LEU A 35 25.96 -3.13 -2.49
C LEU A 35 26.71 -2.80 -3.82
N GLY A 36 27.04 -1.54 -4.06
CA GLY A 36 27.64 -1.04 -5.29
C GLY A 36 26.69 -1.02 -6.49
N ALA A 37 25.37 -1.03 -6.24
CA ALA A 37 24.35 -0.94 -7.27
C ALA A 37 24.24 0.52 -7.77
N PRO A 38 24.31 0.76 -9.10
CA PRO A 38 24.33 2.12 -9.61
C PRO A 38 22.97 2.80 -9.42
N ARG A 39 22.95 4.12 -9.20
CA ARG A 39 21.71 4.89 -8.97
C ARG A 39 20.66 4.72 -10.07
N ARG A 40 21.09 4.51 -11.33
CA ARG A 40 20.23 4.25 -12.50
C ARG A 40 19.45 2.93 -12.45
N ALA A 41 19.83 2.01 -11.57
CA ALA A 41 19.11 0.75 -11.37
C ALA A 41 17.87 0.92 -10.49
N PHE A 42 17.64 2.11 -9.94
CA PHE A 42 16.42 2.43 -9.22
C PHE A 42 15.27 2.73 -10.20
N ASP A 43 14.18 1.97 -10.13
CA ASP A 43 12.92 2.23 -10.83
C ASP A 43 11.82 2.56 -9.81
N ARG A 44 11.68 3.86 -9.51
CA ARG A 44 10.63 4.50 -8.69
C ARG A 44 10.55 4.09 -7.21
N ASP A 45 10.53 2.80 -6.91
CA ASP A 45 10.33 2.25 -5.56
C ASP A 45 11.19 1.02 -5.24
N HIS A 46 11.97 0.54 -6.21
CA HIS A 46 12.84 -0.62 -6.05
C HIS A 46 14.13 -0.46 -6.86
N TYR A 47 15.11 -1.32 -6.56
CA TYR A 47 16.31 -1.49 -7.39
C TYR A 47 16.26 -2.81 -8.15
N ASP A 48 16.61 -2.76 -9.44
CA ASP A 48 16.87 -3.95 -10.24
C ASP A 48 18.31 -4.42 -10.05
N LEU A 49 18.46 -5.62 -9.51
CA LEU A 49 19.74 -6.25 -9.25
C LEU A 49 19.96 -7.41 -10.22
N PRO A 50 21.07 -7.46 -10.95
CA PRO A 50 21.41 -8.66 -11.70
C PRO A 50 21.78 -9.80 -10.73
N ALA A 51 21.55 -11.05 -11.16
CA ALA A 51 21.65 -12.25 -10.32
C ALA A 51 22.96 -12.38 -9.53
N GLU A 52 24.08 -11.89 -10.06
CA GLU A 52 25.40 -11.97 -9.44
C GLU A 52 25.49 -11.08 -8.18
N ARG A 53 24.61 -10.09 -8.02
CA ARG A 53 24.53 -9.23 -6.83
C ARG A 53 23.59 -9.77 -5.76
N PHE A 54 22.72 -10.71 -6.09
CA PHE A 54 21.76 -11.28 -5.14
C PHE A 54 22.44 -11.88 -3.90
N PRO A 55 23.51 -12.71 -4.00
CA PRO A 55 24.17 -13.25 -2.83
C PRO A 55 24.73 -12.18 -1.90
N MET A 56 25.28 -11.10 -2.47
CA MET A 56 25.82 -9.98 -1.69
C MET A 56 24.70 -9.18 -1.00
N ALA A 57 23.54 -8.99 -1.65
CA ALA A 57 22.39 -8.37 -1.01
C ALA A 57 21.92 -9.17 0.21
N VAL A 58 21.87 -10.50 0.11
CA VAL A 58 21.52 -11.36 1.26
C VAL A 58 22.59 -11.28 2.35
N TRP A 59 23.87 -11.31 1.98
CA TRP A 59 24.97 -11.20 2.93
C TRP A 59 24.97 -9.87 3.70
N LEU A 60 24.63 -8.76 3.04
CA LEU A 60 24.45 -7.44 3.66
C LEU A 60 23.19 -7.33 4.54
N GLY A 61 22.32 -8.35 4.55
CA GLY A 61 21.15 -8.43 5.44
C GLY A 61 19.80 -8.20 4.76
N ALA A 62 19.72 -8.17 3.42
CA ALA A 62 18.42 -8.18 2.75
C ALA A 62 17.74 -9.56 2.91
N GLN A 63 16.46 -9.55 3.31
CA GLN A 63 15.69 -10.76 3.51
C GLN A 63 15.11 -11.29 2.21
N VAL A 64 15.33 -12.58 1.93
CA VAL A 64 14.80 -13.21 0.70
C VAL A 64 13.31 -13.47 0.84
N VAL A 65 12.50 -12.91 -0.05
CA VAL A 65 11.05 -13.13 -0.09
C VAL A 65 10.56 -13.28 -1.54
N PRO A 66 9.38 -13.86 -1.80
CA PRO A 66 8.80 -13.89 -3.14
C PRO A 66 8.50 -12.48 -3.67
N SER A 67 8.53 -12.26 -4.98
CA SER A 67 8.25 -10.92 -5.57
C SER A 67 6.87 -10.35 -5.17
N ARG A 68 5.87 -11.22 -4.99
CA ARG A 68 4.53 -10.82 -4.50
C ARG A 68 4.59 -10.22 -3.09
N GLU A 69 5.49 -10.70 -2.26
CA GLU A 69 5.71 -10.20 -0.91
C GLU A 69 6.33 -8.79 -0.94
N LEU A 70 7.28 -8.55 -1.84
CA LEU A 70 7.88 -7.22 -2.03
C LEU A 70 6.79 -6.18 -2.32
N VAL A 71 5.90 -6.50 -3.28
CA VAL A 71 4.77 -5.64 -3.65
C VAL A 71 3.84 -5.42 -2.46
N ARG A 72 3.49 -6.48 -1.72
CA ARG A 72 2.64 -6.38 -0.53
C ARG A 72 3.22 -5.43 0.52
N ARG A 73 4.53 -5.54 0.79
CA ARG A 73 5.24 -4.68 1.74
C ARG A 73 5.32 -3.24 1.29
N LEU A 74 5.62 -2.99 0.01
CA LEU A 74 5.58 -1.65 -0.57
C LEU A 74 4.21 -1.00 -0.43
N HIS A 75 3.12 -1.76 -0.64
CA HIS A 75 1.76 -1.26 -0.42
C HIS A 75 1.49 -0.96 1.06
N ALA A 76 1.83 -1.89 1.96
CA ALA A 76 1.64 -1.69 3.39
C ALA A 76 2.43 -0.50 3.94
N ALA A 77 3.61 -0.22 3.39
CA ALA A 77 4.46 0.91 3.75
C ALA A 77 4.05 2.24 3.07
N GLY A 78 3.07 2.23 2.14
CA GLY A 78 2.73 3.42 1.35
C GLY A 78 3.82 3.86 0.36
N LEU A 79 4.78 2.99 0.04
CA LEU A 79 5.94 3.25 -0.81
C LEU A 79 5.77 2.74 -2.25
N ARG A 80 4.66 2.07 -2.58
CA ARG A 80 4.44 1.59 -3.96
C ARG A 80 4.22 2.76 -4.93
N ARG A 81 4.97 2.75 -6.05
CA ARG A 81 4.85 3.67 -7.19
C ARG A 81 4.69 2.91 -8.51
N PRO A 82 3.45 2.62 -8.93
CA PRO A 82 3.18 1.88 -10.16
C PRO A 82 3.70 2.59 -11.41
N LYS A 83 4.15 1.81 -12.40
CA LYS A 83 4.65 2.33 -13.69
C LYS A 83 3.55 2.96 -14.54
N HIS A 84 2.33 2.46 -14.42
CA HIS A 84 1.12 3.02 -15.02
C HIS A 84 0.14 3.36 -13.90
N LEU A 85 -0.09 4.66 -13.68
CA LEU A 85 -1.32 5.09 -13.05
C LEU A 85 -2.40 4.87 -14.11
N HIS A 86 -3.17 3.79 -14.01
CA HIS A 86 -4.50 3.85 -14.58
C HIS A 86 -5.23 4.91 -13.74
N PRO A 87 -5.69 6.02 -14.31
CA PRO A 87 -6.62 6.86 -13.59
C PRO A 87 -7.79 5.96 -13.24
N THR A 88 -7.99 5.68 -11.96
CA THR A 88 -9.26 5.13 -11.51
C THR A 88 -10.29 6.15 -11.97
N PRO A 89 -11.22 5.81 -12.89
CA PRO A 89 -12.34 6.69 -13.13
C PRO A 89 -12.98 6.94 -11.76
N PRO A 90 -13.42 8.17 -11.44
CA PRO A 90 -14.04 8.42 -10.15
C PRO A 90 -15.11 7.36 -9.92
N SER A 91 -15.06 6.69 -8.77
CA SER A 91 -16.14 5.80 -8.35
C SER A 91 -17.45 6.57 -8.56
N PRO A 92 -18.48 5.98 -9.18
CA PRO A 92 -19.78 6.65 -9.21
C PRO A 92 -20.11 6.96 -7.76
N LEU A 93 -20.28 8.25 -7.46
CA LEU A 93 -20.75 8.72 -6.17
C LEU A 93 -22.04 7.95 -5.88
N VAL A 94 -21.96 6.96 -4.99
CA VAL A 94 -23.17 6.38 -4.43
C VAL A 94 -23.75 7.51 -3.58
N PRO A 95 -24.90 8.11 -3.95
CA PRO A 95 -25.51 9.11 -3.09
C PRO A 95 -25.79 8.44 -1.73
N PRO A 96 -25.70 9.17 -0.61
CA PRO A 96 -26.06 8.61 0.68
C PRO A 96 -27.46 8.00 0.58
N SER A 97 -27.56 6.71 0.92
CA SER A 97 -28.86 6.05 1.02
C SER A 97 -29.74 6.88 1.95
N ALA A 98 -30.95 7.20 1.49
CA ALA A 98 -31.87 8.06 2.22
C ALA A 98 -32.01 7.55 3.68
N PRO A 99 -32.05 8.45 4.68
CA PRO A 99 -32.30 8.02 6.04
C PRO A 99 -33.64 7.25 6.11
N PRO A 100 -33.76 6.23 6.97
CA PRO A 100 -35.02 5.52 7.16
C PRO A 100 -36.12 6.51 7.58
N PRO A 101 -37.39 6.27 7.18
CA PRO A 101 -38.48 7.16 7.54
C PRO A 101 -38.59 7.26 9.07
N VAL A 102 -38.61 8.48 9.58
CA VAL A 102 -38.89 8.77 10.98
C VAL A 102 -40.30 8.25 11.34
N PRO A 103 -40.46 7.49 12.44
CA PRO A 103 -41.79 7.04 12.85
C PRO A 103 -42.66 8.22 13.27
N PRO A 104 -44.00 8.14 13.08
CA PRO A 104 -44.90 9.21 13.49
C PRO A 104 -44.85 9.41 15.01
N SER A 105 -44.77 10.68 15.43
CA SER A 105 -44.89 11.07 16.84
C SER A 105 -46.28 10.70 17.34
N ALA A 106 -46.34 10.01 18.48
CA ALA A 106 -47.60 9.66 19.14
C ALA A 106 -48.37 10.94 19.54
N PRO A 107 -49.71 10.95 19.42
CA PRO A 107 -50.52 12.06 19.91
C PRO A 107 -50.46 12.13 21.45
N GLY A 108 -50.26 13.34 21.96
CA GLY A 108 -50.19 13.65 23.38
C GLY A 108 -51.47 13.31 24.13
N ASP A 109 -51.28 12.75 25.32
CA ASP A 109 -52.29 12.60 26.37
C ASP A 109 -52.85 13.98 26.74
N LEU A 110 -54.12 14.22 26.39
CA LEU A 110 -54.87 15.37 26.88
C LEU A 110 -55.34 15.05 28.30
N ALA A 111 -54.62 15.60 29.28
CA ALA A 111 -54.99 15.56 30.68
C ALA A 111 -56.41 16.12 30.89
N LEU A 112 -57.28 15.30 31.46
CA LEU A 112 -58.53 15.70 32.09
C LEU A 112 -58.20 16.64 33.27
N LEU A 113 -58.52 17.93 33.13
CA LEU A 113 -58.64 18.83 34.27
C LEU A 113 -60.14 19.06 34.53
N VAL A 114 -60.57 18.59 35.69
CA VAL A 114 -61.92 18.72 36.26
C VAL A 114 -62.11 20.17 36.71
N ASP A 115 -63.17 20.83 36.24
CA ASP A 115 -63.65 22.10 36.81
C ASP A 115 -64.44 21.81 38.09
N HIS A 116 -64.03 22.43 39.21
CA HIS A 116 -64.83 22.55 40.43
C HIS A 116 -65.32 23.99 40.49
N SER A 117 -66.57 24.20 40.09
CA SER A 117 -67.30 25.44 40.38
C SER A 117 -67.97 25.33 41.75
N GLY A 118 -67.64 26.28 42.64
CA GLY A 118 -68.41 26.65 43.83
C GLY A 118 -69.19 27.93 43.61
#